data_AF-A0A0H4X8T1-F1
#
_entry.id   AF-A0A0H4X8T1-F1
#
_cell.length_a   1.000
_cell.length_b   1.000
_cell.length_c   1.000
_cell.angle_alpha   90.00
_cell.angle_beta   90.00
_cell.angle_gamma   90.00
#
_symmetry.space_group_name_H-M   'P 1'
#
loop_
_entity.id
_entity.type
_entity.pdbx_description
1 polymer ?
#
loop_
_entity_poly.entity_id
_entity_poly.type
_entity_poly.pdbx_seq_one_letter_code
_entity_poly.pdbx_strand_id
1 'polypeptide(L)'
;MRTPFLAVLLVIPAALSCTADAFTFGASHEDFLRRPDRVQIFLADHPTSWGRDYRDLPPGVKEEDLPRSGKNFVLPQEGPELSKEHRKQLAAAFVPASEPNPIPEKKCGFNPDIALRYWRGNTWMDVIVCLGCIQFIYIDAKGEQIASRNVGVLSDYTFLYQLAKEAFPEENFRFLR
;
A
#
# COMPACT_ATOMS: atom_id res chain seq x y z
N MET A 1 -54.75 -51.50 -15.57
CA MET A 1 -54.12 -50.21 -15.88
C MET A 1 -53.46 -49.69 -14.60
N ARG A 2 -52.13 -49.61 -14.58
CA ARG A 2 -51.34 -49.13 -13.43
C ARG A 2 -50.71 -47.80 -13.84
N THR A 3 -51.05 -46.73 -13.15
CA THR A 3 -50.39 -45.42 -13.25
C THR A 3 -49.25 -45.38 -12.23
N PRO A 4 -48.00 -45.10 -12.64
CA PRO A 4 -46.96 -44.78 -11.68
C PRO A 4 -47.01 -43.27 -11.35
N PHE A 5 -47.06 -42.97 -10.06
CA PHE A 5 -46.78 -41.64 -9.51
C PHE A 5 -45.29 -41.32 -9.71
N LEU A 6 -44.98 -40.24 -10.42
CA LEU A 6 -43.64 -39.66 -10.46
C LEU A 6 -43.50 -38.70 -9.27
N ALA A 7 -42.65 -39.05 -8.30
CA ALA A 7 -42.21 -38.14 -7.26
C ALA A 7 -41.12 -37.23 -7.83
N VAL A 8 -41.41 -35.93 -7.94
CA VAL A 8 -40.42 -34.90 -8.26
C VAL A 8 -39.70 -34.51 -6.96
N LEU A 9 -38.50 -35.04 -6.77
CA LEU A 9 -37.56 -34.60 -5.74
C LEU A 9 -36.94 -33.28 -6.17
N LEU A 10 -37.40 -32.17 -5.57
CA LEU A 10 -36.74 -30.88 -5.63
C LEU A 10 -35.46 -30.94 -4.80
N VAL A 11 -34.32 -31.14 -5.47
CA VAL A 11 -33.00 -30.90 -4.89
C VAL A 11 -32.83 -29.39 -4.80
N ILE A 12 -33.03 -28.85 -3.59
CA ILE A 12 -32.66 -27.48 -3.27
C ILE A 12 -31.12 -27.42 -3.35
N PRO A 13 -30.51 -26.63 -4.25
CA PRO A 13 -29.10 -26.33 -4.10
C PRO A 13 -28.95 -25.55 -2.80
N ALA A 14 -28.27 -26.15 -1.83
CA ALA A 14 -27.78 -25.43 -0.67
C ALA A 14 -26.86 -24.33 -1.21
N ALA A 15 -27.41 -23.13 -1.34
CA ALA A 15 -26.61 -21.94 -1.47
C ALA A 15 -25.73 -21.90 -0.22
N LEU A 16 -24.47 -22.27 -0.39
CA LEU A 16 -23.40 -21.87 0.50
C LEU A 16 -23.41 -20.35 0.46
N SER A 17 -24.23 -19.76 1.34
CA SER A 17 -24.06 -18.40 1.77
C SER A 17 -22.67 -18.34 2.39
N CYS A 18 -21.66 -18.11 1.57
CA CYS A 18 -20.44 -17.47 2.03
C CYS A 18 -20.94 -16.17 2.65
N THR A 19 -21.12 -16.18 3.96
CA THR A 19 -21.02 -14.98 4.76
C THR A 19 -19.62 -14.47 4.47
N ALA A 20 -19.52 -13.64 3.44
CA ALA A 20 -18.53 -12.60 3.42
C ALA A 20 -18.79 -11.88 4.73
N ASP A 21 -17.98 -12.21 5.75
CA ASP A 21 -17.79 -11.33 6.88
C ASP A 21 -17.34 -10.02 6.26
N ALA A 22 -18.34 -9.16 6.02
CA ALA A 22 -18.15 -7.80 5.61
C ALA A 22 -17.37 -7.20 6.77
N PHE A 23 -16.04 -7.18 6.62
CA PHE A 23 -15.13 -6.46 7.49
C PHE A 23 -15.68 -5.04 7.54
N THR A 24 -16.37 -4.73 8.63
CA THR A 24 -17.07 -3.48 8.84
C THR A 24 -16.03 -2.36 8.77
N PHE A 25 -16.36 -1.32 8.00
CA PHE A 25 -15.75 0.01 8.08
C PHE A 25 -15.41 0.34 9.55
N GLY A 26 -14.12 0.33 9.92
CA GLY A 26 -13.74 0.52 11.33
C GLY A 26 -12.32 0.09 11.74
N ALA A 27 -11.52 -0.53 10.86
CA ALA A 27 -10.10 -0.71 11.15
C ALA A 27 -9.44 0.66 11.31
N SER A 28 -8.80 0.90 12.45
CA SER A 28 -8.04 2.13 12.67
C SER A 28 -6.87 2.20 11.68
N HIS A 29 -6.34 3.40 11.37
CA HIS A 29 -5.15 3.50 10.52
C HIS A 29 -3.97 2.69 11.08
N GLU A 30 -3.90 2.59 12.41
CA GLU A 30 -2.94 1.74 13.12
C GLU A 30 -3.13 0.25 12.81
N ASP A 31 -4.36 -0.25 12.70
CA ASP A 31 -4.62 -1.66 12.36
C ASP A 31 -4.09 -2.03 10.98
N PHE A 32 -4.13 -1.12 10.01
CA PHE A 32 -3.50 -1.34 8.70
C PHE A 32 -1.99 -1.57 8.84
N LEU A 33 -1.31 -0.78 9.68
CA LEU A 33 0.14 -0.79 9.80
C LEU A 33 0.66 -1.91 10.70
N ARG A 34 -0.06 -2.22 11.79
CA ARG A 34 0.34 -3.27 12.73
C ARG A 34 -0.10 -4.66 12.34
N ARG A 35 -1.25 -4.79 11.65
CA ARG A 35 -1.88 -6.09 11.38
C ARG A 35 -2.40 -6.19 9.93
N PRO A 36 -1.57 -5.90 8.91
CA PRO A 36 -2.00 -6.08 7.53
C PRO A 36 -2.20 -7.55 7.19
N ASP A 37 -3.14 -7.84 6.30
CA ASP A 37 -3.29 -9.17 5.71
C ASP A 37 -2.14 -9.45 4.73
N ARG A 38 -1.78 -8.42 3.95
CA ARG A 38 -0.63 -8.41 3.03
C ARG A 38 -0.13 -6.98 2.82
N VAL A 39 1.10 -6.86 2.34
CA VAL A 39 1.70 -5.58 1.96
C VAL A 39 2.37 -5.74 0.60
N GLN A 40 1.99 -4.90 -0.36
CA GLN A 40 2.68 -4.78 -1.64
C GLN A 40 3.60 -3.58 -1.62
N ILE A 41 4.73 -3.66 -2.34
CA ILE A 41 5.63 -2.53 -2.53
C ILE A 41 5.60 -2.08 -3.99
N PHE A 42 5.63 -0.78 -4.21
CA PHE A 42 5.69 -0.17 -5.53
C PHE A 42 6.83 0.85 -5.55
N LEU A 43 7.41 1.09 -6.72
CA LEU A 43 8.08 2.36 -6.96
C LEU A 43 7.02 3.46 -6.92
N ALA A 44 7.35 4.58 -6.30
CA ALA A 44 6.48 5.74 -6.26
C ALA A 44 7.16 6.92 -6.95
N ASP A 45 6.34 7.78 -7.55
CA ASP A 45 6.80 9.04 -8.12
C ASP A 45 5.77 10.14 -7.92
N HIS A 46 6.21 11.40 -7.96
CA HIS A 46 5.34 12.55 -8.04
C HIS A 46 5.48 13.17 -9.45
N PRO A 47 4.37 13.42 -10.17
CA PRO A 47 4.43 13.99 -11.53
C PRO A 47 5.28 15.26 -11.64
N THR A 48 5.28 16.06 -10.56
CA THR A 48 6.05 17.31 -10.49
C THR A 48 7.34 17.20 -9.67
N SER A 49 7.83 16.01 -9.29
CA SER A 49 9.10 15.92 -8.56
C SER A 49 10.27 16.33 -9.44
N TRP A 50 10.72 17.58 -9.21
CA TRP A 50 11.93 18.27 -9.65
C TRP A 50 12.96 17.42 -10.40
N GLY A 51 12.64 17.10 -11.67
CA GLY A 51 13.59 16.51 -12.61
C GLY A 51 13.28 15.10 -13.09
N ARG A 52 12.07 14.52 -12.91
CA ARG A 52 11.69 13.37 -13.75
C ARG A 52 11.23 13.93 -15.09
N ASP A 53 12.17 14.05 -16.00
CA ASP A 53 11.83 13.83 -17.40
C ASP A 53 11.23 12.42 -17.43
N TYR A 54 9.94 12.27 -17.75
CA TYR A 54 9.28 10.96 -17.93
C TYR A 54 9.90 10.08 -19.03
N ARG A 55 11.09 10.46 -19.51
CA ARG A 55 11.97 9.72 -20.43
C ARG A 55 12.46 8.38 -19.86
N ASP A 56 12.33 8.18 -18.55
CA ASP A 56 12.68 6.90 -17.89
C ASP A 56 11.50 5.90 -17.84
N LEU A 57 10.29 6.30 -18.28
CA LEU A 57 9.21 5.34 -18.47
C LEU A 57 9.50 4.49 -19.72
N PRO A 58 9.13 3.19 -19.73
CA PRO A 58 9.26 2.37 -20.92
C PRO A 58 8.58 3.03 -22.13
N PRO A 59 9.19 2.95 -23.33
CA PRO A 59 8.62 3.54 -24.53
C PRO A 59 7.17 3.12 -24.75
N GLY A 60 6.28 4.11 -24.93
CA GLY A 60 4.85 3.89 -25.17
C GLY A 60 3.96 3.88 -23.93
N VAL A 61 4.53 3.94 -22.72
CA VAL A 61 3.76 4.15 -21.48
C VAL A 61 3.55 5.64 -21.26
N LYS A 62 2.29 6.05 -21.09
CA LYS A 62 1.96 7.43 -20.72
C LYS A 62 1.67 7.54 -19.23
N GLU A 63 1.88 8.72 -18.64
CA GLU A 63 1.67 8.95 -17.20
C GLU A 63 0.20 8.71 -16.81
N GLU A 64 -0.75 9.08 -17.67
CA GLU A 64 -2.18 8.87 -17.44
C GLU A 64 -2.57 7.39 -17.33
N ASP A 65 -1.77 6.50 -17.91
CA ASP A 65 -2.00 5.05 -17.91
C ASP A 65 -1.39 4.35 -16.68
N LEU A 66 -0.57 5.06 -15.90
CA LEU A 66 0.05 4.49 -14.71
C LEU A 66 -0.95 4.35 -13.56
N PRO A 67 -0.88 3.25 -12.78
CA PRO A 67 -1.61 3.14 -11.53
C PRO A 67 -1.28 4.32 -10.62
N ARG A 68 -2.28 4.83 -9.89
CA ARG A 68 -2.12 6.00 -9.01
C ARG A 68 -2.36 5.64 -7.56
N SER A 69 -1.67 6.38 -6.69
CA SER A 69 -2.02 6.52 -5.29
C SER A 69 -2.50 7.94 -5.04
N GLY A 70 -3.81 8.10 -4.92
CA GLY A 70 -4.46 9.41 -4.83
C GLY A 70 -4.25 10.24 -6.10
N LYS A 71 -4.32 11.56 -5.94
CA LYS A 71 -4.24 12.51 -7.08
C LYS A 71 -2.81 12.76 -7.54
N ASN A 72 -1.84 12.59 -6.64
CA ASN A 72 -0.52 13.20 -6.76
C ASN A 72 0.62 12.19 -6.93
N PHE A 73 0.38 10.88 -6.77
CA PHE A 73 1.44 9.88 -6.88
C PHE A 73 1.11 8.86 -7.96
N VAL A 74 2.10 8.58 -8.80
CA VAL A 74 2.05 7.49 -9.78
C VAL A 74 2.90 6.34 -9.28
N LEU A 75 2.49 5.12 -9.62
CA LEU A 75 3.11 3.87 -9.21
C LEU A 75 3.64 3.16 -10.46
N PRO A 76 4.79 3.60 -11.01
CA PRO A 76 5.28 3.14 -12.31
C PRO A 76 5.64 1.65 -12.36
N GLN A 77 5.95 1.04 -11.21
CA GLN A 77 6.38 -0.34 -11.14
C GLN A 77 5.89 -0.99 -9.85
N GLU A 78 5.30 -2.18 -9.98
CA GLU A 78 5.00 -3.07 -8.85
C GLU A 78 6.22 -3.95 -8.53
N GLY A 79 6.55 -4.04 -7.25
CA GLY A 79 7.56 -4.96 -6.72
C GLY A 79 6.92 -6.23 -6.13
N PRO A 80 7.71 -7.10 -5.48
CA PRO A 80 7.18 -8.32 -4.88
C PRO A 80 6.24 -8.02 -3.69
N GLU A 81 5.28 -8.91 -3.45
CA GLU A 81 4.56 -8.89 -2.16
C GLU A 81 5.54 -9.17 -1.02
N LEU A 82 5.43 -8.42 0.08
CA LEU A 82 6.34 -8.56 1.21
C LEU A 82 6.12 -9.88 1.95
N SER A 83 7.22 -10.52 2.35
CA SER A 83 7.21 -11.72 3.19
C SER A 83 6.52 -11.48 4.53
N LYS A 84 6.13 -12.57 5.21
CA LYS A 84 5.53 -12.49 6.56
C LYS A 84 6.49 -11.82 7.56
N GLU A 85 7.78 -12.10 7.42
CA GLU A 85 8.86 -11.56 8.21
C GLU A 85 8.99 -10.04 8.00
N HIS A 86 8.98 -9.58 6.75
CA HIS A 86 8.99 -8.15 6.43
C HIS A 86 7.77 -7.43 7.01
N ARG A 87 6.58 -8.02 6.89
CA ARG A 87 5.35 -7.46 7.48
C ARG A 87 5.43 -7.36 9.00
N LYS A 88 6.02 -8.36 9.66
CA LYS A 88 6.24 -8.34 11.11
C LYS A 88 7.21 -7.23 11.52
N GLN A 89 8.27 -7.00 10.74
CA GLN A 89 9.23 -5.94 11.00
C GLN A 89 8.63 -4.55 10.77
N LEU A 90 7.85 -4.36 9.69
CA LEU A 90 7.08 -3.12 9.47
C LEU A 90 6.15 -2.81 10.66
N ALA A 91 5.43 -3.82 11.15
CA ALA A 91 4.53 -3.67 12.29
C ALA A 91 5.28 -3.31 13.60
N ALA A 92 6.49 -3.83 13.79
CA ALA A 92 7.35 -3.51 14.91
C ALA A 92 7.98 -2.11 14.81
N ALA A 93 8.25 -1.64 13.60
CA ALA A 93 8.78 -0.31 13.33
C ALA A 93 7.73 0.81 13.51
N PHE A 94 6.44 0.47 13.50
CA PHE A 94 5.36 1.46 13.60
C PHE A 94 5.28 2.13 14.98
N VAL A 95 5.34 3.46 14.96
CA VAL A 95 5.18 4.36 16.10
C VAL A 95 3.88 5.15 15.92
N PRO A 96 2.93 5.08 16.88
CA PRO A 96 1.65 5.75 16.77
C PRO A 96 1.81 7.28 16.88
N ALA A 97 0.88 8.03 16.30
CA ALA A 97 0.93 9.50 16.33
C ALA A 97 0.80 10.12 17.74
N SER A 98 0.32 9.35 18.72
CA SER A 98 0.27 9.76 20.13
C SER A 98 1.63 9.77 20.81
N GLU A 99 2.63 9.14 20.21
CA GLU A 99 4.00 9.10 20.73
C GLU A 99 4.88 10.16 20.05
N PRO A 100 5.91 10.68 20.73
CA PRO A 100 6.85 11.60 20.11
C PRO A 100 7.47 10.99 18.86
N ASN A 101 7.41 11.71 17.74
CA ASN A 101 8.09 11.29 16.52
C ASN A 101 9.60 11.19 16.82
N PRO A 102 10.24 10.01 16.67
CA PRO A 102 11.66 9.86 16.97
C PRO A 102 12.57 10.56 15.95
N ILE A 103 12.01 11.18 14.90
CA ILE A 103 12.74 11.79 13.81
C ILE A 103 12.44 13.29 13.74
N PRO A 104 13.46 14.15 13.76
CA PRO A 104 13.27 15.56 13.46
C PRO A 104 12.87 15.74 11.99
N GLU A 105 11.86 16.57 11.74
CA GLU A 105 11.43 16.90 10.38
C GLU A 105 12.60 17.50 9.57
N LYS A 106 13.03 16.81 8.52
CA LYS A 106 14.00 17.37 7.57
C LYS A 106 13.28 18.32 6.62
N LYS A 107 13.84 19.52 6.44
CA LYS A 107 13.37 20.49 5.44
C LYS A 107 13.98 20.16 4.09
N CYS A 108 13.43 19.17 3.40
CA CYS A 108 13.69 18.91 1.99
C CYS A 108 12.38 18.75 1.22
N GLY A 109 12.44 18.95 -0.10
CA GLY A 109 11.30 18.70 -0.97
C GLY A 109 10.96 17.20 -0.95
N PHE A 110 9.69 16.87 -0.69
CA PHE A 110 9.24 15.48 -0.67
C PHE A 110 9.43 14.84 -2.05
N ASN A 111 10.29 13.83 -2.12
CA ASN A 111 10.57 13.09 -3.34
C ASN A 111 10.25 11.61 -3.08
N PRO A 112 9.08 11.12 -3.53
CA PRO A 112 8.67 9.75 -3.24
C PRO A 112 9.64 8.75 -3.87
N ASP A 113 9.95 7.71 -3.12
CA ASP A 113 10.84 6.63 -3.56
C ASP A 113 10.06 5.32 -3.73
N ILE A 114 9.27 4.96 -2.71
CA ILE A 114 8.43 3.76 -2.71
C ILE A 114 7.03 4.06 -2.18
N ALA A 115 6.07 3.21 -2.52
CA ALA A 115 4.78 3.12 -1.86
C ALA A 115 4.62 1.72 -1.25
N LEU A 116 4.12 1.67 -0.01
CA LEU A 116 3.72 0.44 0.66
C LEU A 116 2.21 0.39 0.74
N ARG A 117 1.58 -0.54 0.01
CA ARG A 117 0.13 -0.75 0.06
C ARG A 117 -0.23 -1.80 1.09
N TYR A 118 -0.80 -1.37 2.20
CA TYR A 118 -1.28 -2.23 3.28
C TYR A 118 -2.72 -2.64 3.01
N TRP A 119 -2.98 -3.94 2.90
CA TRP A 119 -4.32 -4.47 2.69
C TRP A 119 -4.96 -4.96 3.98
N ARG A 120 -6.25 -4.66 4.13
CA ARG A 120 -7.13 -5.19 5.18
C ARG A 120 -8.45 -5.61 4.55
N GLY A 121 -8.71 -6.91 4.47
CA GLY A 121 -9.84 -7.44 3.72
C GLY A 121 -9.85 -6.93 2.27
N ASN A 122 -10.93 -6.26 1.88
CA ASN A 122 -11.11 -5.72 0.53
C ASN A 122 -10.73 -4.23 0.40
N THR A 123 -10.14 -3.62 1.43
CA THR A 123 -9.70 -2.22 1.42
C THR A 123 -8.18 -2.14 1.63
N TRP A 124 -7.61 -0.97 1.34
CA TRP A 124 -6.18 -0.72 1.45
C TRP A 124 -5.87 0.71 1.90
N MET A 125 -4.63 0.91 2.34
CA MET A 125 -4.02 2.21 2.59
C MET A 125 -2.61 2.19 2.02
N ASP A 126 -2.26 3.22 1.26
CA ASP A 126 -0.91 3.42 0.76
C ASP A 126 -0.13 4.32 1.73
N VAL A 127 1.12 3.92 1.99
CA VAL A 127 2.12 4.74 2.65
C VAL A 127 3.18 5.09 1.61
N ILE A 128 3.15 6.32 1.13
CA ILE A 128 4.16 6.88 0.24
C ILE A 128 5.36 7.30 1.09
N VAL A 129 6.52 6.72 0.82
CA VAL A 129 7.74 6.92 1.59
C VAL A 129 8.73 7.73 0.76
N CYS A 130 9.19 8.84 1.33
CA CYS A 130 10.39 9.53 0.87
C CYS A 130 11.55 9.09 1.78
N LEU A 131 12.45 8.26 1.25
CA LEU A 131 13.60 7.72 1.97
C LEU A 131 14.67 8.81 2.21
N GLY A 132 14.79 9.78 1.29
CA GLY A 132 15.71 10.91 1.47
C GLY A 132 15.31 11.87 2.59
N CYS A 133 14.04 12.27 2.64
CA CYS A 133 13.50 13.18 3.64
C CYS A 133 13.01 12.49 4.91
N ILE A 134 12.86 11.17 4.88
CA ILE A 134 12.33 10.41 6.01
C ILE A 134 10.92 10.91 6.35
N GLN A 135 10.09 11.02 5.32
CA GLN A 135 8.73 11.56 5.40
C GLN A 135 7.72 10.58 4.79
N PHE A 136 6.49 10.66 5.28
CA PHE A 136 5.40 9.76 4.90
C PHE A 136 4.16 10.54 4.50
N ILE A 137 3.56 10.12 3.39
CA ILE A 137 2.23 10.56 2.97
C ILE A 137 1.32 9.33 2.93
N TYR A 138 0.16 9.46 3.56
CA TYR A 138 -0.81 8.37 3.70
C TYR A 138 -1.99 8.64 2.77
N ILE A 139 -2.37 7.65 1.96
CA ILE A 139 -3.50 7.75 1.04
C ILE A 139 -4.44 6.58 1.29
N ASP A 140 -5.73 6.86 1.47
CA ASP A 140 -6.74 5.82 1.63
C ASP A 140 -7.15 5.19 0.29
N ALA A 141 -7.94 4.12 0.34
CA ALA A 141 -8.45 3.45 -0.87
C ALA A 141 -9.38 4.33 -1.75
N LYS A 142 -9.84 5.49 -1.24
CA LYS A 142 -10.63 6.47 -2.02
C LYS A 142 -9.73 7.49 -2.71
N GLY A 143 -8.42 7.43 -2.49
CA GLY A 143 -7.43 8.36 -3.02
C GLY A 143 -7.31 9.66 -2.22
N GLU A 144 -7.89 9.70 -1.02
CA GLU A 144 -7.84 10.87 -0.13
C GLU A 144 -6.62 10.79 0.79
N GLN A 145 -5.97 11.94 0.96
CA GLN A 145 -4.80 12.03 1.82
C GLN A 145 -5.21 12.07 3.29
N ILE A 146 -4.58 11.21 4.09
CA ILE A 146 -4.74 11.15 5.53
C ILE A 146 -3.67 12.02 6.17
N ALA A 147 -4.06 12.92 7.07
CA ALA A 147 -3.11 13.77 7.76
C ALA A 147 -2.16 12.90 8.61
N SER A 148 -0.84 13.02 8.39
CA SER A 148 0.16 12.15 9.03
C SER A 148 0.09 12.15 10.57
N ARG A 149 -0.32 13.29 11.17
CA ARG A 149 -0.59 13.44 12.61
C ARG A 149 -1.71 12.52 13.15
N ASN A 150 -2.50 11.88 12.28
CA ASN A 150 -3.59 10.98 12.65
C ASN A 150 -3.25 9.50 12.46
N VAL A 151 -2.02 9.19 12.03
CA VAL A 151 -1.60 7.81 11.71
C VAL A 151 -0.44 7.40 12.57
N GLY A 152 0.71 8.05 12.42
CA GLY A 152 1.97 7.65 13.04
C GLY A 152 3.09 7.63 12.00
N VAL A 153 4.18 6.94 12.28
CA VAL A 153 5.35 6.83 11.40
C VAL A 153 5.98 5.43 11.47
N LEU A 154 6.82 5.08 10.50
CA LEU A 154 7.66 3.89 10.55
C LEU A 154 9.07 4.33 10.98
N SER A 155 9.57 3.83 12.10
CA SER A 155 10.82 4.31 12.72
C SER A 155 12.09 3.60 12.24
N ASP A 156 11.98 2.41 11.63
CA ASP A 156 13.12 1.65 11.13
C ASP A 156 13.42 1.97 9.66
N TYR A 157 14.11 3.08 9.42
CA TYR A 157 14.44 3.55 8.07
C TYR A 157 15.50 2.72 7.39
N THR A 158 16.43 2.15 8.16
CA THR A 158 17.43 1.23 7.62
C THR A 158 16.73 0.04 6.98
N PHE A 159 15.72 -0.50 7.65
CA PHE A 159 14.91 -1.55 7.08
C PHE A 159 14.09 -1.09 5.87
N LEU A 160 13.44 0.07 5.91
CA LEU A 160 12.71 0.60 4.74
C LEU A 160 13.62 0.78 3.52
N TYR A 161 14.85 1.21 3.76
CA TYR A 161 15.86 1.36 2.73
C TYR A 161 16.31 0.01 2.16
N GLN A 162 16.57 -0.98 3.01
CA GLN A 162 16.90 -2.35 2.59
C GLN A 162 15.75 -2.95 1.77
N LEU A 163 14.52 -2.79 2.25
CA LEU A 163 13.32 -3.26 1.58
C LEU A 163 13.19 -2.68 0.16
N ALA A 164 13.45 -1.39 0.01
CA ALA A 164 13.44 -0.72 -1.30
C ALA A 164 14.50 -1.32 -2.24
N LYS A 165 15.74 -1.50 -1.76
CA LYS A 165 16.85 -2.07 -2.52
C LYS A 165 16.65 -3.53 -2.92
N GLU A 166 15.97 -4.32 -2.08
CA GLU A 166 15.61 -5.70 -2.39
C GLU A 166 14.52 -5.77 -3.46
N ALA A 167 13.59 -4.81 -3.46
CA ALA A 167 12.47 -4.77 -4.38
C ALA A 167 12.84 -4.19 -5.76
N PHE A 168 13.75 -3.21 -5.81
CA PHE A 168 14.06 -2.48 -7.04
C PHE A 168 15.57 -2.16 -7.17
N PRO A 169 16.08 -2.06 -8.42
CA PRO A 169 17.45 -1.60 -8.69
C PRO A 169 17.76 -0.24 -8.05
N GLU A 170 18.98 -0.07 -7.52
CA GLU A 170 19.40 1.15 -6.81
C GLU A 170 19.32 2.41 -7.69
N GLU A 171 19.56 2.26 -8.98
CA GLU A 171 19.46 3.35 -9.95
C GLU A 171 18.07 3.99 -10.02
N ASN A 172 17.02 3.33 -9.55
CA ASN A 172 15.67 3.91 -9.50
C ASN A 172 15.50 4.94 -8.36
N PHE A 173 16.42 4.98 -7.39
CA PHE A 173 16.32 5.86 -6.23
C PHE A 173 17.17 7.11 -6.41
N ARG A 174 16.53 8.27 -6.28
CA ARG A 174 17.17 9.57 -6.58
C ARG A 174 18.09 10.07 -5.48
N PHE A 175 17.81 9.73 -4.23
CA PHE A 175 18.64 10.15 -3.10
C PHE A 175 19.92 9.30 -2.95
N LEU A 176 20.04 8.23 -3.75
CA LEU A 176 21.22 7.36 -3.80
C LEU A 176 22.20 7.71 -4.92
N ARG A 177 21.80 8.60 -5.82
CA ARG A 177 22.66 9.20 -6.83
C ARG A 177 23.20 10.52 -6.30
#